data_AF-A0A926VJ13-F1
#
_entry.id   AF-A0A926VJ13-F1
#
_cell.length_a   1.000
_cell.length_b   1.000
_cell.length_c   1.000
_cell.angle_alpha   90.00
_cell.angle_beta   90.00
_cell.angle_gamma   90.00
#
_symmetry.space_group_name_H-M   'P 1'
#
loop_
_entity.id
_entity.type
_entity.pdbx_description
1 polymer ?
#
loop_
_entity_poly.entity_id
_entity_poly.type
_entity_poly.pdbx_seq_one_letter_code
_entity_poly.pdbx_strand_id
1 'polypeptide(L)' 'MNIHYDPEVDALYIELLPLAPGTAENRELTEDIIADYSADGKLAGLEILDASQVLGEQLQEIIVEDASVGVIHRLALL' A
#
# COMPACT_ATOMS: atom_id res chain seq x y z
N MET A 1 -8.08 -1.02 -7.34
CA MET A 1 -7.46 -0.69 -6.06
C MET A 1 -7.65 -1.88 -5.13
N ASN A 2 -6.56 -2.40 -4.60
CA ASN A 2 -6.54 -3.53 -3.67
C ASN A 2 -5.69 -3.12 -2.45
N ILE A 3 -6.12 -3.52 -1.26
CA ILE A 3 -5.35 -3.32 -0.04
C ILE A 3 -5.12 -4.69 0.56
N HIS A 4 -3.88 -5.01 0.88
CA HIS A 4 -3.49 -6.30 1.42
C HIS A 4 -2.51 -6.10 2.57
N TYR A 5 -2.78 -6.75 3.69
CA TYR A 5 -1.87 -6.81 4.82
C TYR A 5 -1.49 -8.26 5.06
N ASP A 6 -0.19 -8.53 5.14
CA ASP A 6 0.36 -9.82 5.51
C ASP A 6 0.89 -9.74 6.95
N PRO A 7 0.18 -10.33 7.93
CA PRO A 7 0.62 -10.31 9.32
C PRO A 7 1.81 -11.23 9.61
N GLU A 8 2.16 -12.18 8.72
CA GLU A 8 3.32 -13.06 8.94
C GLU A 8 4.64 -12.29 8.80
N VAL A 9 4.66 -11.26 7.94
CA VAL A 9 5.83 -10.42 7.66
C VAL A 9 5.64 -8.95 8.03
N ASP A 10 4.50 -8.59 8.64
CA ASP A 10 4.12 -7.21 9.01
C ASP A 10 4.25 -6.21 7.83
N ALA A 11 3.69 -6.58 6.68
CA ALA A 11 3.76 -5.77 5.46
C ALA A 11 2.38 -5.39 4.94
N LEU A 12 2.21 -4.12 4.59
CA LEU A 12 1.00 -3.57 3.99
C LEU A 12 1.28 -3.14 2.55
N TYR A 13 0.48 -3.62 1.62
CA TYR A 13 0.44 -3.15 0.25
C TYR A 13 -0.86 -2.43 -0.08
N ILE A 14 -0.75 -1.24 -0.64
CA ILE A 14 -1.87 -0.45 -1.18
C ILE A 14 -1.65 -0.33 -2.70
N GLU A 15 -2.37 -1.12 -3.48
CA GLU A 15 -2.39 -1.04 -4.93
C GLU A 15 -3.34 0.06 -5.38
N LEU A 16 -2.83 1.13 -5.99
CA LEU A 16 -3.60 2.23 -6.59
C LEU A 16 -3.95 1.95 -8.05
N LEU A 17 -2.99 1.44 -8.82
CA LEU A 17 -3.12 1.09 -10.23
C LEU A 17 -2.57 -0.32 -10.45
N PRO A 18 -3.29 -1.20 -11.18
CA PRO A 18 -2.78 -2.54 -11.45
C PRO A 18 -1.58 -2.47 -12.39
N LEU A 19 -0.51 -3.19 -12.02
CA LEU A 19 0.67 -3.38 -12.85
C LEU A 19 0.84 -4.85 -13.23
N ALA A 20 1.52 -5.09 -14.35
CA ALA A 20 1.95 -6.44 -14.65
C ALA A 20 3.06 -6.86 -13.66
N PRO A 21 3.13 -8.15 -13.27
CA PRO A 21 4.18 -8.62 -12.38
C PRO A 21 5.58 -8.26 -12.89
N GLY A 22 6.41 -7.68 -12.02
CA GLY A 22 7.78 -7.30 -12.34
C GLY A 22 7.94 -6.05 -13.21
N THR A 23 6.89 -5.26 -13.42
CA THR A 23 6.96 -4.00 -14.19
C THR A 23 6.99 -2.74 -13.34
N ALA A 24 6.91 -2.86 -12.01
CA ALA A 24 7.01 -1.72 -11.11
C ALA A 24 8.44 -1.14 -11.12
N GLU A 25 8.54 0.19 -11.17
CA GLU A 25 9.75 0.93 -10.83
C GLU A 25 9.66 1.34 -9.37
N ASN A 26 10.44 0.67 -8.51
CA ASN A 26 10.39 0.88 -7.07
C ASN A 26 11.27 2.08 -6.68
N ARG A 27 10.76 2.93 -5.80
CA ARG A 27 11.50 4.05 -5.21
C ARG A 27 11.28 4.06 -3.70
N GLU A 28 12.37 3.88 -2.95
CA GLU A 28 12.36 4.05 -1.50
C GLU A 28 12.06 5.52 -1.16
N LEU A 29 11.01 5.74 -0.35
CA LEU A 29 10.69 7.04 0.24
C LEU A 29 11.35 7.18 1.62
N THR A 30 11.37 6.07 2.36
CA THR A 30 12.09 5.85 3.62
C THR A 30 12.61 4.41 3.64
N GLU A 31 13.27 3.99 4.72
CA GLU A 31 13.70 2.60 4.89
C GLU A 31 12.51 1.62 4.90
N ASP A 32 11.36 2.03 5.45
CA ASP A 32 10.18 1.17 5.57
C ASP A 32 9.07 1.44 4.54
N ILE A 33 9.24 2.42 3.64
CA ILE A 33 8.18 2.82 2.68
C ILE A 33 8.75 2.86 1.28
N ILE A 34 8.17 2.05 0.40
CA ILE A 34 8.54 1.92 -1.00
C ILE A 34 7.33 2.32 -1.86
N ALA A 35 7.58 3.19 -2.84
CA ALA A 35 6.58 3.59 -3.82
C ALA A 35 6.83 2.88 -5.15
N ASP A 36 5.78 2.23 -5.66
CA ASP A 36 5.79 1.56 -6.96
C ASP A 36 5.29 2.53 -8.02
N TYR A 37 6.09 2.74 -9.06
CA TYR A 37 5.70 3.55 -10.21
C TYR A 37 5.50 2.68 -11.46
N SER A 38 4.54 3.07 -12.29
CA SER A 38 4.42 2.56 -13.66
C SER A 38 5.54 3.11 -14.56
N ALA A 39 5.75 2.49 -15.71
CA ALA A 39 6.73 2.95 -16.70
C ALA A 39 6.50 4.38 -17.23
N ASP A 40 5.28 4.91 -17.15
CA ASP A 40 4.95 6.31 -17.48
C ASP A 40 5.02 7.26 -16.27
N GLY A 41 5.55 6.78 -15.13
CA GLY A 41 5.85 7.58 -13.94
C GLY A 41 4.64 7.88 -13.06
N LYS A 42 3.54 7.13 -13.18
CA LYS A 42 2.39 7.26 -12.27
C LYS A 42 2.61 6.41 -11.03
N LEU A 43 2.17 6.91 -9.88
CA LEU A 43 2.17 6.14 -8.65
C LEU A 43 1.14 5.01 -8.78
N ALA A 44 1.61 3.77 -8.69
CA ALA A 44 0.81 2.57 -8.88
C ALA A 44 0.58 1.81 -7.58
N GLY A 45 1.47 1.91 -6.62
CA GLY A 45 1.32 1.28 -5.32
C GLY A 45 2.21 1.87 -4.24
N LEU A 46 1.92 1.49 -3.00
CA LEU A 46 2.75 1.75 -1.83
C LEU A 46 2.93 0.44 -1.07
N GLU A 47 4.17 0.08 -0.80
CA GLU A 47 4.56 -0.99 0.12
C GLU A 47 5.08 -0.35 1.39
N ILE A 48 4.53 -0.78 2.53
CA ILE A 48 4.91 -0.35 3.87
C ILE A 48 5.37 -1.59 4.62
N LEU A 49 6.66 -1.64 4.92
CA LEU A 49 7.29 -2.65 5.77
C LEU A 49 7.12 -2.26 7.24
N ASP A 50 7.21 -3.26 8.13
CA ASP A 50 6.96 -3.09 9.57
C ASP A 50 5.72 -2.21 9.82
N ALA A 51 4.62 -2.51 9.12
CA ALA A 51 3.48 -1.62 8.99
C ALA A 51 2.85 -1.28 10.34
N SER A 52 2.86 -2.22 11.29
CA SER A 52 2.46 -1.97 12.66
C SER A 52 3.34 -0.93 13.37
N GLN A 53 4.63 -0.82 13.06
CA GLN A 53 5.51 0.20 13.63
C GLN A 53 5.32 1.55 12.93
N VAL A 54 5.22 1.55 11.60
CA VAL A 54 5.06 2.77 10.79
C VAL A 54 3.71 3.45 11.06
N LEU A 55 2.64 2.66 11.18
CA LEU A 55 1.27 3.18 11.31
C LEU A 55 0.73 3.14 12.75
N GLY A 56 1.35 2.35 13.63
CA GLY A 56 1.06 2.26 15.07
C GLY A 56 0.70 0.84 15.54
N GLU A 57 1.27 0.43 16.67
CA GLU A 57 1.27 -0.97 17.17
C GLU A 57 -0.14 -1.57 17.41
N GLN A 58 -1.18 -0.74 17.42
CA GLN A 58 -2.58 -1.15 17.60
C GLN A 58 -3.39 -0.99 16.31
N LEU A 59 -2.78 -1.29 15.16
CA LEU A 59 -3.44 -1.21 13.85
C LEU A 59 -4.65 -2.15 13.80
N GLN A 60 -5.85 -1.59 13.72
CA GLN A 60 -7.12 -2.36 13.70
C GLN A 60 -7.78 -2.36 12.33
N GLU A 61 -7.76 -1.21 11.66
CA GLU A 61 -8.41 -1.00 10.38
C GLU A 61 -7.62 0.01 9.57
N ILE A 62 -7.52 -0.24 8.27
CA ILE A 62 -7.04 0.72 7.28
C ILE A 62 -8.22 1.14 6.41
N ILE A 63 -8.34 2.45 6.24
CA ILE A 63 -9.34 3.08 5.37
C ILE A 63 -8.61 3.87 4.29
N VAL A 64 -8.91 3.58 3.03
CA VAL A 64 -8.43 4.36 1.89
C VAL A 64 -9.64 4.89 1.12
N GLU A 65 -9.71 6.21 0.98
CA GLU A 65 -10.76 6.89 0.24
C GLU A 65 -10.22 7.42 -1.08
N ASP A 66 -10.83 6.98 -2.19
CA ASP A 66 -10.67 7.62 -3.48
C ASP A 66 -11.81 8.64 -3.67
N ALA A 67 -11.54 9.87 -3.25
CA ALA A 67 -12.49 10.97 -3.35
C ALA A 67 -12.83 11.37 -4.80
N SER A 68 -12.00 10.98 -5.78
CA SER A 68 -12.26 11.30 -7.19
C SER A 68 -13.41 10.48 -7.77
N VAL A 69 -13.64 9.29 -7.22
CA VAL A 69 -14.73 8.37 -7.62
C VAL A 69 -15.72 8.07 -6.49
N GLY A 70 -15.50 8.62 -5.29
CA GLY A 70 -16.39 8.47 -4.13
C GLY A 70 -16.41 7.05 -3.56
N VAL A 71 -15.28 6.33 -3.64
CA VAL A 71 -15.18 4.94 -3.16
C VAL A 71 -14.29 4.88 -1.91
N ILE A 72 -14.75 4.11 -0.91
CA ILE A 72 -14.02 3.85 0.32
C ILE A 72 -13.68 2.36 0.37
N HIS A 73 -12.40 2.05 0.54
CA HIS A 73 -11.88 0.72 0.77
C HIS A 73 -11.52 0.56 2.24
N ARG A 74 -11.95 -0.55 2.85
CA ARG A 74 -11.67 -0.90 4.25
C ARG A 74 -10.99 -2.25 4.32
N LEU A 75 -9.96 -2.34 5.14
CA LEU A 75 -9.32 -3.58 5.52
C LEU A 75 -9.26 -3.65 7.04
N ALA A 76 -10.00 -4.59 7.64
CA ALA A 76 -9.82 -4.95 9.04
C ALA A 76 -8.63 -5.91 9.15
N LEU A 77 -7.81 -5.72 10.19
CA LEU A 77 -6.52 -6.42 10.37
C LEU A 77 -6.57 -7.47 11.51
N LEU A 78 -7.80 -7.83 11.92
CA LEU A 78 -8.11 -8.77 13.01
C LEU A 78 -8.23 -10.22 12.55
#